data_AF-A0A3T1C7B3-F1
#
_entry.id   AF-A0A3T1C7B3-F1
#
_cell.length_a   1.000
_cell.length_b   1.000
_cell.length_c   1.000
_cell.angle_alpha   90.00
_cell.angle_beta   90.00
_cell.angle_gamma   90.00
#
_symmetry.space_group_name_H-M   'P 1'
#
loop_
_entity.id
_entity.type
_entity.pdbx_description
1 polymer ?
#
loop_
_entity_poly.entity_id
_entity_poly.type
_entity_poly.pdbx_seq_one_letter_code
_entity_poly.pdbx_strand_id
1 'polypeptide(L)' 'MQQNQLTALPAKIGQLSQLKFLQISNNQLNALPAEIGQL' A
#
# COMPACT_ATOMS: atom_id res chain seq x y z
N MET A 1 -9.27 14.88 -12.32
CA MET A 1 -8.34 13.89 -11.73
C MET A 1 -8.69 13.76 -10.25
N GLN A 2 -9.43 12.72 -9.83
CA GLN A 2 -9.70 12.50 -8.41
C GLN A 2 -8.50 11.81 -7.78
N GLN A 3 -7.89 12.42 -6.76
CA GLN A 3 -6.88 11.75 -5.93
C GLN A 3 -7.61 10.87 -4.92
N ASN A 4 -7.20 9.61 -4.78
CA ASN A 4 -7.73 8.77 -3.72
C ASN A 4 -7.16 9.27 -2.40
N GLN A 5 -8.01 9.52 -1.41
CA GLN A 5 -7.60 10.03 -0.10
C GLN A 5 -7.15 8.89 0.82
N LEU A 6 -6.56 7.83 0.26
CA LEU A 6 -6.10 6.71 1.04
C LEU A 6 -4.84 7.15 1.80
N THR A 7 -4.95 7.25 3.13
CA THR A 7 -3.89 7.74 4.01
C THR A 7 -3.06 6.62 4.63
N ALA A 8 -3.59 5.39 4.67
CA ALA A 8 -2.89 4.20 5.12
C ALA A 8 -3.26 2.98 4.27
N LEU A 9 -2.32 2.04 4.15
CA LEU A 9 -2.59 0.70 3.61
C LEU A 9 -2.84 -0.27 4.76
N PRO A 10 -3.74 -1.25 4.59
CA PRO A 10 -3.91 -2.31 5.58
C PRO A 10 -2.66 -3.20 5.65
N ALA A 11 -2.21 -3.53 6.86
CA ALA A 11 -1.07 -4.41 7.13
C ALA A 11 -1.13 -5.76 6.38
N LYS A 12 -2.35 -6.27 6.15
CA LYS A 12 -2.59 -7.55 5.46
C LYS A 12 -2.08 -7.58 4.01
N ILE A 13 -1.83 -6.42 3.38
CA ILE A 13 -1.19 -6.35 2.06
C ILE A 13 0.21 -6.99 2.06
N GLY A 14 0.97 -6.88 3.16
CA GLY A 14 2.29 -7.50 3.30
C GLY A 14 2.27 -9.03 3.37
N GLN A 15 1.09 -9.63 3.58
CA GLN A 15 0.92 -11.09 3.60
C GLN A 15 0.51 -11.65 2.23
N LEU A 16 0.32 -10.80 1.22
CA LEU A 16 -0.06 -11.22 -0.12
C LEU A 16 1.15 -11.81 -0.85
N SER A 17 1.38 -13.11 -0.68
CA SER A 17 2.54 -13.83 -1.22
C SER A 17 2.62 -13.85 -2.76
N GLN A 18 1.56 -13.46 -3.46
CA GLN A 18 1.52 -13.33 -4.92
C GLN A 18 1.53 -11.88 -5.42
N LEU A 19 1.57 -10.89 -4.51
CA LEU A 19 1.59 -9.49 -4.89
C LEU A 19 2.99 -9.10 -5.39
N LYS A 20 3.13 -8.98 -6.71
CA LYS A 20 4.39 -8.56 -7.35
C LYS A 20 4.47 -7.06 -7.61
N PHE A 21 3.32 -6.40 -7.71
CA PHE A 21 3.22 -4.98 -8.04
C PHE A 21 2.02 -4.36 -7.33
N LEU A 22 2.24 -3.23 -6.67
CA LEU A 22 1.21 -2.47 -5.98
C LEU A 22 1.30 -1.02 -6.44
N GLN A 23 0.30 -0.56 -7.20
CA GLN A 23 0.23 0.82 -7.66
C GLN A 23 -0.58 1.67 -6.68
N ILE A 24 0.11 2.57 -5.99
CA ILE A 24 -0.49 3.49 -5.00
C ILE A 24 -0.31 4.96 -5.38
N SER A 25 0.18 5.23 -6.59
CA SER A 25 0.28 6.58 -7.14
C SER A 25 -1.08 7.30 -7.08
N ASN A 26 -1.08 8.58 -6.70
CA ASN A 26 -2.28 9.38 -6.42
C ASN A 26 -3.06 8.99 -5.14
N ASN A 27 -2.35 8.48 -4.13
CA ASN A 27 -2.86 8.40 -2.77
C ASN A 27 -2.12 9.35 -1.83
N GLN A 28 -2.68 9.58 -0.64
CA GLN A 28 -2.10 10.41 0.41
C GLN A 28 -1.40 9.56 1.49
N LEU A 29 -0.80 8.44 1.05
CA LEU A 29 -0.15 7.50 1.95
C LEU A 29 1.05 8.19 2.60
N ASN A 30 0.97 8.38 3.91
CA ASN A 30 2.02 9.02 4.68
C ASN A 30 3.09 8.02 5.13
N ALA A 31 2.71 6.74 5.22
CA ALA A 31 3.59 5.64 5.58
C ALA A 31 3.14 4.35 4.88
N LEU A 32 4.10 3.45 4.67
CA LEU A 32 3.85 2.08 4.29
C LEU A 32 3.86 1.18 5.53
N PRO A 33 3.00 0.15 5.61
CA PRO A 33 3.06 -0.84 6.67
C PRO A 33 4.42 -1.53 6.71
N ALA A 34 4.93 -1.86 7.90
CA ALA A 34 6.21 -2.55 8.06
C ALA A 34 6.22 -3.93 7.38
N GLU A 35 5.04 -4.54 7.23
CA GLU A 35 4.81 -5.81 6.57
C GLU A 35 5.12 -5.77 5.07
N ILE A 36 5.13 -4.59 4.42
CA ILE A 36 5.59 -4.45 3.02
C ILE A 36 7.07 -4.84 2.91
N GLY A 37 7.89 -4.58 3.93
CA GLY A 37 9.30 -4.97 3.95
C GLY A 37 9.54 -6.47 4.11
N GLN A 38 8.48 -7.25 4.37
CA GLN A 38 8.53 -8.71 4.48
C GLN A 38 8.06 -9.43 3.20
N LEU A 39 7.54 -8.69 2.21
CA LEU A 39 7.25 -9.20 0.85
C LEU A 39 8.54 -9.39 0.06
#